data_AF-A0AA36HQ95-F1
#
_entry.id   AF-A0AA36HQ95-F1
#
_cell.length_a   1.000
_cell.length_b   1.000
_cell.length_c   1.000
_cell.angle_alpha   90.00
_cell.angle_beta   90.00
_cell.angle_gamma   90.00
#
_symmetry.space_group_name_H-M   'P 1'
#
loop_
_entity.id
_entity.type
_entity.pdbx_description
1 polymer ?
#
loop_
_entity_poly.entity_id
_entity_poly.type
_entity_poly.pdbx_seq_one_letter_code
_entity_poly.pdbx_strand_id
1 'polypeptide(L)'
;MNVGGFPPKPQVQGGFLASFRQKSFWALWAPHMAVFLFLLLFYTFEFMQLPSICILLSFSFLMIAGMLFVFKHEVRTFLPAAMLLPVAVAAGSIGGLYTYDVYAIYPHFYSNARLYTDVQPSLPSGSVGDAGKLIFTPSSFVDINQSAAYVTERGSIFCAAPVRDLHDIRQMQYWAVGVSCCSQGDFWCDDAKDSKAQGGIVIFDNEGFFSGSSFDEYQKAAKKAEATHHLLSVHHPMYIRWAHKDNLDKVANEYNMKA
;
A
#
# COMPACT_ATOMS: atom_id res chain seq x y z
N MET A 1 -56.74 -43.36 -37.66
CA MET A 1 -56.39 -42.61 -36.44
C MET A 1 -54.87 -42.53 -36.39
N ASN A 2 -54.30 -41.43 -36.88
CA ASN A 2 -52.85 -41.24 -36.95
C ASN A 2 -52.41 -40.39 -35.75
N VAL A 3 -51.44 -40.92 -35.02
CA VAL A 3 -50.99 -40.50 -33.70
C VAL A 3 -50.17 -39.20 -33.83
N GLY A 4 -50.46 -38.22 -32.96
CA GLY A 4 -49.80 -36.93 -32.94
C GLY A 4 -48.30 -37.04 -32.69
N GLY A 5 -47.51 -36.44 -33.59
CA GLY A 5 -46.08 -36.21 -33.39
C GLY A 5 -45.88 -35.03 -32.44
N PHE A 6 -45.20 -35.27 -31.33
CA PHE A 6 -44.71 -34.22 -30.43
C PHE A 6 -43.74 -33.28 -31.18
N PRO A 7 -43.72 -31.97 -30.86
CA PRO A 7 -42.71 -31.06 -31.39
C PRO A 7 -41.31 -31.46 -30.89
N PRO A 8 -40.25 -31.25 -31.71
CA PRO A 8 -38.89 -31.59 -31.32
C PRO A 8 -38.44 -30.78 -30.10
N LYS A 9 -37.84 -31.46 -29.12
CA LYS A 9 -37.20 -30.82 -27.96
C LYS A 9 -36.07 -29.88 -28.44
N PRO A 10 -35.91 -28.68 -27.84
CA PRO A 10 -34.78 -27.81 -28.14
C PRO A 10 -33.47 -28.54 -27.82
N GLN A 11 -32.54 -28.51 -28.79
CA GLN A 11 -31.26 -29.22 -28.69
C GLN A 11 -30.46 -28.74 -27.48
N VAL A 12 -29.90 -29.75 -26.80
CA VAL A 12 -29.12 -29.68 -25.56
C VAL A 12 -27.96 -28.70 -25.68
N GLN A 13 -27.82 -27.90 -24.62
CA GLN A 13 -26.80 -26.92 -24.33
C GLN A 13 -25.40 -27.43 -24.70
N GLY A 14 -24.72 -26.71 -25.61
CA GLY A 14 -23.28 -26.86 -25.79
C GLY A 14 -22.58 -26.53 -24.47
N GLY A 15 -21.85 -27.49 -23.91
CA GLY A 15 -21.14 -27.32 -22.64
C GLY A 15 -20.17 -26.14 -22.68
N PHE A 16 -19.85 -25.57 -21.51
CA PHE A 16 -18.94 -24.43 -21.32
C PHE A 16 -17.65 -24.52 -22.17
N LEU A 17 -17.09 -25.73 -22.29
CA LEU A 17 -15.88 -26.01 -23.08
C LEU A 17 -16.06 -25.87 -24.60
N ALA A 18 -17.27 -26.07 -25.14
CA ALA A 18 -17.55 -25.91 -26.57
C ALA A 18 -17.58 -24.42 -26.99
N SER A 19 -17.89 -23.52 -26.05
CA SER A 19 -17.89 -22.06 -26.27
C SER A 19 -16.48 -21.53 -26.57
N PHE A 20 -15.44 -22.06 -25.91
CA PHE A 20 -14.05 -21.67 -26.13
C PHE A 20 -13.52 -21.96 -27.54
N ARG A 21 -14.17 -22.82 -28.32
CA ARG A 21 -13.77 -23.15 -29.69
C ARG A 21 -14.37 -22.21 -30.74
N GLN A 22 -15.32 -21.35 -30.36
CA GLN A 22 -16.00 -20.44 -31.28
C GLN A 22 -15.17 -19.16 -31.52
N LYS A 23 -14.95 -18.81 -32.80
CA LYS A 23 -14.20 -17.58 -33.17
C LYS A 23 -14.88 -16.29 -32.66
N SER A 24 -16.20 -16.28 -32.59
CA SER A 24 -17.01 -15.17 -32.05
C SER A 24 -16.78 -14.93 -30.56
N PHE A 25 -16.49 -15.98 -29.78
CA PHE A 25 -16.18 -15.87 -28.36
C PHE A 25 -14.87 -15.09 -28.17
N TRP A 26 -13.80 -15.48 -28.87
CA TRP A 26 -12.51 -14.80 -28.79
C TRP A 26 -12.56 -13.36 -29.32
N ALA A 27 -13.33 -13.12 -30.39
CA ALA A 27 -13.53 -11.76 -30.92
C ALA A 27 -14.18 -10.82 -29.89
N LEU A 28 -15.05 -11.34 -29.03
CA LEU A 28 -15.67 -10.56 -27.96
C LEU A 28 -14.79 -10.50 -26.72
N TRP A 29 -14.23 -11.61 -26.26
CA TRP A 29 -13.55 -11.70 -24.95
C TRP A 29 -12.12 -11.13 -24.95
N ALA A 30 -11.34 -11.39 -26.00
CA ALA A 30 -9.92 -11.02 -26.03
C ALA A 30 -9.68 -9.49 -25.93
N PRO A 31 -10.46 -8.62 -26.60
CA PRO A 31 -10.28 -7.17 -26.44
C PRO A 31 -10.55 -6.69 -25.01
N HIS A 32 -11.57 -7.25 -24.34
CA HIS A 32 -11.93 -6.86 -22.98
C HIS A 32 -10.87 -7.32 -21.97
N MET A 33 -10.34 -8.53 -22.16
CA MET A 33 -9.22 -9.01 -21.36
C MET A 33 -7.95 -8.22 -21.59
N ALA A 34 -7.68 -7.81 -22.83
CA ALA A 34 -6.55 -6.92 -23.13
C ALA A 34 -6.70 -5.56 -22.43
N VAL A 35 -7.89 -4.95 -22.46
CA VAL A 35 -8.17 -3.70 -21.74
C VAL A 35 -8.03 -3.88 -20.23
N PHE A 36 -8.58 -4.96 -19.68
CA PHE A 36 -8.46 -5.29 -18.25
C PHE A 36 -7.00 -5.42 -17.82
N LEU A 37 -6.21 -6.25 -18.53
CA LEU A 37 -4.80 -6.47 -18.21
C LEU A 37 -3.97 -5.19 -18.41
N PHE A 38 -4.25 -4.43 -19.47
CA PHE A 38 -3.59 -3.16 -19.74
C PHE A 38 -3.84 -2.18 -18.59
N LEU A 39 -5.10 -1.94 -18.21
CA LEU A 39 -5.43 -1.03 -17.12
C LEU A 39 -4.89 -1.52 -15.78
N LEU A 40 -4.96 -2.82 -15.51
CA LEU A 40 -4.41 -3.41 -14.29
C LEU A 40 -2.92 -3.11 -14.15
N LEU A 41 -2.12 -3.43 -15.17
CA LEU A 41 -0.68 -3.19 -15.16
C LEU A 41 -0.35 -1.69 -15.16
N PHE A 42 -1.09 -0.90 -15.95
CA PHE A 42 -0.85 0.54 -16.06
C PHE A 42 -1.14 1.26 -14.73
N TYR A 43 -2.22 0.91 -14.04
CA TYR A 43 -2.49 1.42 -12.68
C TYR A 43 -1.46 0.91 -11.66
N THR A 44 -0.98 -0.33 -11.78
CA THR A 44 0.01 -0.85 -10.83
C THR A 44 1.37 -0.15 -10.94
N PHE A 45 1.85 0.18 -12.14
CA PHE A 45 3.20 0.71 -12.33
C PHE A 45 3.26 2.23 -12.55
N GLU A 46 2.32 2.80 -13.30
CA GLU A 46 2.40 4.20 -13.77
C GLU A 46 1.56 5.19 -12.95
N PHE A 47 0.73 4.69 -12.03
CA PHE A 47 -0.14 5.55 -11.22
C PHE A 47 0.64 6.53 -10.33
N MET A 48 1.84 6.17 -9.89
CA MET A 48 2.70 7.04 -9.08
C MET A 48 3.19 8.27 -9.85
N GLN A 49 3.51 8.13 -11.14
CA GLN A 49 4.08 9.21 -11.94
C GLN A 49 2.99 10.05 -12.62
N LEU A 50 1.94 9.40 -13.15
CA LEU A 50 0.98 10.02 -14.07
C LEU A 50 -0.48 9.61 -13.74
N PRO A 51 -1.00 9.94 -12.53
CA PRO A 51 -2.35 9.53 -12.11
C PRO A 51 -3.46 10.12 -13.01
N SER A 52 -3.24 11.32 -13.55
CA SER A 52 -4.18 11.98 -14.46
C SER A 52 -4.38 11.19 -15.76
N ILE A 53 -3.31 10.61 -16.31
CA ILE A 53 -3.37 9.81 -17.55
C ILE A 53 -4.14 8.51 -17.31
N CYS A 54 -3.91 7.82 -16.18
CA CYS A 54 -4.64 6.62 -15.82
C CYS A 54 -6.16 6.85 -15.78
N ILE A 55 -6.57 7.97 -15.17
CA ILE A 55 -7.98 8.36 -15.07
C ILE A 55 -8.55 8.73 -16.44
N LEU A 56 -7.83 9.53 -17.24
CA LEU A 56 -8.26 9.91 -18.59
C LEU A 56 -8.40 8.70 -19.52
N LEU A 57 -7.48 7.74 -19.45
CA LEU A 57 -7.57 6.49 -20.20
C LEU A 57 -8.79 5.67 -19.79
N SER A 58 -9.05 5.54 -18.49
CA SER A 58 -10.26 4.84 -17.99
C SER A 58 -11.54 5.51 -18.51
N PHE A 59 -11.63 6.84 -18.46
CA PHE A 59 -12.76 7.58 -19.05
C PHE A 59 -12.86 7.39 -20.56
N SER A 60 -11.74 7.33 -21.28
CA SER A 60 -11.76 7.10 -22.74
C SER A 60 -12.37 5.75 -23.11
N PHE A 61 -12.05 4.68 -22.37
CA PHE A 61 -12.67 3.37 -22.57
C PHE A 61 -14.15 3.34 -22.20
N LEU A 62 -14.57 4.09 -21.18
CA LEU A 62 -15.99 4.25 -20.84
C LEU A 62 -16.76 5.02 -21.92
N MET A 63 -16.15 6.04 -22.54
CA MET A 63 -16.74 6.76 -23.67
C MET A 63 -16.92 5.82 -24.89
N ILE A 64 -15.94 4.96 -25.15
CA ILE A 64 -16.06 3.92 -26.19
C ILE A 64 -17.20 2.96 -25.87
N ALA A 65 -17.35 2.51 -24.63
CA ALA A 65 -18.47 1.67 -24.20
C ALA A 65 -19.83 2.36 -24.45
N GLY A 66 -19.93 3.65 -24.13
CA GLY A 66 -21.10 4.47 -24.39
C GLY A 66 -21.43 4.59 -25.88
N MET A 67 -20.43 4.81 -26.72
CA MET A 67 -20.61 4.84 -28.18
C MET A 67 -21.10 3.49 -28.72
N LEU A 68 -20.51 2.37 -28.29
CA LEU A 68 -20.96 1.03 -28.68
C LEU A 68 -22.40 0.76 -28.24
N PHE A 69 -22.83 1.29 -27.09
CA PHE A 69 -24.20 1.18 -26.63
C PHE A 69 -25.19 1.98 -27.49
N VAL A 70 -24.81 3.18 -27.94
CA VAL A 70 -25.65 4.00 -28.84
C VAL A 70 -25.86 3.29 -30.18
N PHE A 71 -24.80 2.71 -30.75
CA PHE A 71 -24.86 1.98 -32.02
C PHE A 71 -25.26 0.50 -31.88
N LYS A 72 -25.83 0.09 -30.74
CA LYS A 72 -26.13 -1.33 -30.43
C LYS A 72 -27.01 -2.05 -31.45
N HIS A 73 -27.82 -1.32 -32.21
CA HIS A 73 -28.75 -1.88 -33.19
C HIS A 73 -28.09 -2.23 -34.53
N GLU A 74 -26.91 -1.66 -34.83
CA GLU A 74 -26.19 -1.88 -36.08
C GLU A 74 -25.53 -3.27 -36.13
N VAL A 75 -24.95 -3.72 -35.01
CA VAL A 75 -24.22 -4.98 -34.94
C VAL A 75 -24.59 -5.74 -33.66
N ARG A 76 -25.03 -6.99 -33.81
CA ARG A 76 -25.46 -7.86 -32.70
C ARG A 76 -24.41 -8.05 -31.59
N THR A 77 -23.12 -7.91 -31.90
CA THR A 77 -22.01 -8.03 -30.93
C THR A 77 -21.73 -6.75 -30.14
N PHE A 78 -22.29 -5.60 -30.52
CA PHE A 78 -22.03 -4.34 -29.83
C PHE A 78 -22.71 -4.25 -28.47
N LEU A 79 -23.92 -4.79 -28.32
CA LEU A 79 -24.61 -4.81 -27.02
C LEU A 79 -23.82 -5.56 -25.94
N PRO A 80 -23.37 -6.82 -26.13
CA PRO A 80 -22.60 -7.50 -25.10
C PRO A 80 -21.21 -6.86 -24.89
N ALA A 81 -20.59 -6.30 -25.92
CA ALA A 81 -19.31 -5.57 -25.77
C ALA A 81 -19.48 -4.30 -24.92
N ALA A 82 -20.53 -3.51 -25.18
CA ALA A 82 -20.83 -2.29 -24.42
C ALA A 82 -21.12 -2.57 -22.93
N MET A 83 -21.64 -3.75 -22.60
CA MET A 83 -21.90 -4.16 -21.21
C MET A 83 -20.66 -4.72 -20.51
N LEU A 84 -19.80 -5.44 -21.23
CA LEU A 84 -18.59 -6.05 -20.67
C LEU A 84 -17.45 -5.05 -20.47
N LEU A 85 -17.35 -4.02 -21.32
CA LEU A 85 -16.25 -3.06 -21.28
C LEU A 85 -16.20 -2.24 -19.98
N PRO A 86 -17.31 -1.69 -19.44
CA PRO A 86 -17.29 -1.01 -18.15
C PRO A 86 -16.87 -1.93 -16.99
N VAL A 87 -17.25 -3.21 -17.03
CA VAL A 87 -16.85 -4.20 -16.02
C VAL A 87 -15.35 -4.46 -16.09
N ALA A 88 -14.78 -4.61 -17.29
CA ALA A 88 -13.35 -4.78 -17.48
C ALA A 88 -12.56 -3.54 -17.03
N VAL A 89 -13.05 -2.33 -17.33
CA VAL A 89 -12.44 -1.07 -16.87
C VAL A 89 -12.49 -0.98 -15.35
N ALA A 90 -13.65 -1.19 -14.74
CA ALA A 90 -13.79 -1.13 -13.28
C ALA A 90 -12.89 -2.16 -12.58
N ALA A 91 -12.91 -3.41 -13.03
CA ALA A 91 -12.09 -4.47 -12.45
C ALA A 91 -10.59 -4.20 -12.64
N GLY A 92 -10.18 -3.70 -13.80
CA GLY A 92 -8.78 -3.39 -14.11
C GLY A 92 -8.27 -2.21 -13.29
N SER A 93 -9.00 -1.10 -13.25
CA SER A 93 -8.61 0.10 -12.50
C SER A 93 -8.63 -0.12 -10.99
N ILE A 94 -9.69 -0.76 -10.45
CA ILE A 94 -9.78 -1.04 -9.00
C ILE A 94 -8.73 -2.07 -8.60
N GLY A 95 -8.60 -3.17 -9.36
CA GLY A 95 -7.61 -4.21 -9.10
C GLY A 95 -6.18 -3.66 -9.18
N GLY A 96 -5.87 -2.90 -10.22
CA GLY A 96 -4.57 -2.27 -10.40
C GLY A 96 -4.24 -1.26 -9.30
N LEU A 97 -5.21 -0.43 -8.88
CA LEU A 97 -5.03 0.53 -7.78
C LEU A 97 -4.87 -0.17 -6.42
N TYR A 98 -5.60 -1.26 -6.19
CA TYR A 98 -5.43 -2.08 -5.01
C TYR A 98 -4.03 -2.71 -4.97
N THR A 99 -3.58 -3.32 -6.07
CA THR A 99 -2.24 -3.89 -6.16
C THR A 99 -1.16 -2.81 -5.99
N TYR A 100 -1.38 -1.61 -6.55
CA TYR A 100 -0.48 -0.48 -6.36
C TYR A 100 -0.33 -0.10 -4.88
N ASP A 101 -1.45 0.14 -4.20
CA ASP A 101 -1.49 0.62 -2.81
C ASP A 101 -0.93 -0.41 -1.83
N VAL A 102 -1.26 -1.69 -2.00
CA VAL A 102 -0.84 -2.73 -1.06
C VAL A 102 0.61 -3.17 -1.31
N TYR A 103 1.06 -3.21 -2.56
CA TYR A 103 2.29 -3.93 -2.92
C TYR A 103 3.33 -3.08 -3.67
N ALA A 104 2.93 -2.18 -4.56
CA ALA A 104 3.90 -1.50 -5.43
C ALA A 104 4.49 -0.21 -4.83
N ILE A 105 3.72 0.51 -4.01
CA ILE A 105 4.10 1.84 -3.51
C ILE A 105 5.38 1.81 -2.66
N TYR A 106 5.41 1.03 -1.57
CA TYR A 106 6.51 1.07 -0.61
C TYR A 106 7.87 0.66 -1.18
N PRO A 107 8.00 -0.45 -1.95
CA PRO A 107 9.26 -0.81 -2.59
C PRO A 107 9.84 0.32 -3.45
N HIS A 108 8.98 1.01 -4.21
CA HIS A 108 9.39 2.11 -5.05
C HIS A 108 9.82 3.33 -4.23
N PHE A 109 9.11 3.64 -3.13
CA PHE A 109 9.51 4.72 -2.23
C PHE A 109 10.86 4.44 -1.54
N TYR A 110 11.05 3.25 -0.96
CA TYR A 110 12.29 2.91 -0.26
C TYR A 110 13.51 2.80 -1.18
N SER A 111 13.33 2.49 -2.46
CA SER A 111 14.43 2.44 -3.44
C SER A 111 14.86 3.83 -3.93
N ASN A 112 13.95 4.80 -3.95
CA ASN A 112 14.24 6.19 -4.37
C ASN A 112 14.58 7.12 -3.19
N ALA A 113 14.24 6.73 -1.95
CA ALA A 113 14.48 7.54 -0.77
C ALA A 113 15.97 7.54 -0.36
N ARG A 114 16.43 8.64 0.23
CA ARG A 114 17.84 8.82 0.56
C ARG A 114 18.24 8.09 1.85
N LEU A 115 19.52 7.71 1.91
CA LEU A 115 20.19 7.24 3.12
C LEU A 115 21.02 8.40 3.68
N TYR A 116 20.77 8.77 4.93
CA TYR A 116 21.62 9.72 5.66
C TYR A 116 22.42 9.00 6.74
N THR A 117 23.69 9.38 6.90
CA THR A 117 24.60 8.84 7.90
C THR A 117 24.93 9.85 8.98
N ASP A 118 25.39 9.37 10.13
CA ASP A 118 25.82 10.19 11.27
C ASP A 118 24.75 11.18 11.76
N VAL A 119 23.49 10.75 11.69
CA VAL A 119 22.34 11.56 12.09
C VAL A 119 22.27 11.62 13.61
N GLN A 120 22.22 12.84 14.14
CA GLN A 120 22.05 13.04 15.58
C GLN A 120 20.56 13.08 15.93
N PRO A 121 20.14 12.53 17.07
CA PRO A 121 18.74 12.64 17.53
C PRO A 121 18.28 14.08 17.77
N SER A 122 19.22 15.00 18.01
CA SER A 122 18.97 16.46 18.10
C SER A 122 18.76 17.13 16.75
N LEU A 123 19.17 16.50 15.63
CA LEU A 123 19.07 17.08 14.30
C LEU A 123 17.58 17.21 13.92
N PRO A 124 17.12 18.39 13.46
CA PRO A 124 15.73 18.59 13.09
C PRO A 124 15.27 17.56 12.04
N SER A 125 14.16 16.87 12.30
CA SER A 125 13.59 15.88 11.38
C SER A 125 13.32 16.46 10.00
N GLY A 126 12.89 17.73 9.93
CA GLY A 126 12.66 18.41 8.65
C GLY A 126 13.89 18.55 7.74
N SER A 127 15.11 18.47 8.28
CA SER A 127 16.34 18.53 7.48
C SER A 127 16.66 17.24 6.73
N VAL A 128 16.06 16.12 7.16
CA VAL A 128 16.22 14.78 6.60
C VAL A 128 14.85 14.19 6.25
N GLY A 129 13.89 15.04 5.85
CA GLY A 129 12.51 14.63 5.56
C GLY A 129 12.35 13.78 4.29
N ASP A 130 13.34 13.76 3.39
CA ASP A 130 13.41 12.90 2.20
C ASP A 130 14.16 11.57 2.45
N ALA A 131 14.52 11.30 3.72
CA ALA A 131 15.19 10.07 4.11
C ALA A 131 14.22 8.89 4.12
N GLY A 132 14.65 7.77 3.52
CA GLY A 132 14.02 6.47 3.74
C GLY A 132 14.76 5.63 4.78
N LYS A 133 16.05 5.93 4.95
CA LYS A 133 16.95 5.22 5.86
C LYS A 133 17.86 6.23 6.53
N LEU A 134 18.13 6.00 7.81
CA LEU A 134 18.98 6.82 8.65
C LEU A 134 19.98 5.91 9.35
N ILE A 135 21.24 6.31 9.42
CA ILE A 135 22.24 5.75 10.32
C ILE A 135 22.54 6.83 11.35
N PHE A 136 22.18 6.56 12.59
CA PHE A 136 22.38 7.45 13.71
C PHE A 136 23.83 7.40 14.20
N THR A 137 24.23 8.42 14.94
CA THR A 137 25.56 8.44 15.58
C THR A 137 25.72 7.31 16.61
N PRO A 138 26.95 6.86 16.92
CA PRO A 138 27.15 5.73 17.81
C PRO A 138 26.67 5.91 19.26
N SER A 139 26.47 7.16 19.68
CA SER A 139 25.92 7.52 20.99
C SER A 139 24.40 7.49 21.05
N SER A 140 23.73 7.21 19.94
CA SER A 140 22.28 7.21 19.83
C SER A 140 21.70 5.85 20.23
N PHE A 141 20.61 5.88 21.00
CA PHE A 141 19.92 4.69 21.45
C PHE A 141 18.41 4.96 21.58
N VAL A 142 17.62 3.89 21.58
CA VAL A 142 16.19 3.96 21.89
C VAL A 142 16.00 3.95 23.40
N ASP A 143 15.33 4.95 23.96
CA ASP A 143 15.05 4.99 25.39
C ASP A 143 13.84 4.09 25.71
N ILE A 144 14.15 2.84 26.04
CA ILE A 144 13.19 1.78 26.33
C ILE A 144 12.28 2.13 27.51
N ASN A 145 12.81 2.83 28.52
CA ASN A 145 12.07 3.11 29.77
C ASN A 145 11.00 4.19 29.58
N GLN A 146 11.13 5.00 28.53
CA GLN A 146 10.19 6.08 28.19
C GLN A 146 9.27 5.69 27.02
N SER A 147 9.07 4.38 26.81
CA SER A 147 8.14 3.87 25.81
C SER A 147 6.69 3.95 26.27
N ALA A 148 5.77 4.08 25.31
CA ALA A 148 4.35 3.93 25.54
C ALA A 148 3.70 3.00 24.51
N ALA A 149 2.67 2.29 25.00
CA ALA A 149 1.80 1.44 24.22
C ALA A 149 0.41 2.09 24.08
N TYR A 150 -0.09 2.21 22.86
CA TYR A 150 -1.46 2.61 22.53
C TYR A 150 -2.24 1.42 21.99
N VAL A 151 -3.45 1.18 22.48
CA VAL A 151 -4.29 0.05 22.05
C VAL A 151 -5.43 0.61 21.21
N THR A 152 -5.55 0.16 19.96
CA THR A 152 -6.65 0.58 19.09
C THR A 152 -7.96 -0.09 19.46
N GLU A 153 -9.07 0.43 18.95
CA GLU A 153 -10.41 -0.17 19.13
C GLU A 153 -10.48 -1.62 18.62
N ARG A 154 -9.63 -1.98 17.66
CA ARG A 154 -9.51 -3.34 17.10
C ARG A 154 -8.62 -4.27 17.94
N GLY A 155 -8.05 -3.78 19.05
CA GLY A 155 -7.20 -4.54 19.95
C GLY A 155 -5.73 -4.66 19.53
N SER A 156 -5.30 -3.94 18.49
CA SER A 156 -3.88 -3.91 18.09
C SER A 156 -3.10 -2.93 18.96
N ILE A 157 -1.90 -3.34 19.39
CA ILE A 157 -1.04 -2.52 20.25
C ILE A 157 0.00 -1.81 19.38
N PHE A 158 0.00 -0.49 19.38
CA PHE A 158 0.99 0.35 18.73
C PHE A 158 1.97 0.91 19.76
N CYS A 159 3.24 0.90 19.40
CA CYS A 159 4.34 1.19 20.30
C CYS A 159 5.12 2.39 19.81
N ALA A 160 5.51 3.26 20.72
CA ALA A 160 6.44 4.35 20.44
C ALA A 160 7.43 4.51 21.59
N ALA A 161 8.71 4.66 21.26
CA ALA A 161 9.80 4.96 22.19
C ALA A 161 10.68 6.06 21.60
N PRO A 162 11.13 7.04 22.40
CA PRO A 162 11.91 8.15 21.89
C PRO A 162 13.35 7.70 21.57
N VAL A 163 13.92 8.24 20.50
CA VAL A 163 15.33 8.05 20.16
C VAL A 163 16.14 9.21 20.71
N ARG A 164 17.17 8.90 21.48
CA ARG A 164 17.96 9.87 22.22
C ARG A 164 19.44 9.61 22.03
N ASP A 165 20.24 10.62 22.36
CA ASP A 165 21.66 10.46 22.57
C ASP A 165 21.98 10.66 24.06
N LEU A 166 23.28 10.72 24.39
CA LEU A 166 23.75 10.97 25.75
C LEU A 166 23.40 12.38 26.27
N HIS A 167 22.93 13.28 25.41
CA HIS A 167 22.53 14.62 25.81
C HIS A 167 21.06 14.64 26.26
N ASP A 168 20.75 15.45 27.28
CA ASP A 168 19.39 15.58 27.79
C ASP A 168 18.54 16.49 26.88
N ILE A 169 18.20 15.97 25.69
CA ILE A 169 17.29 16.64 24.76
C ILE A 169 15.86 16.39 25.23
N ARG A 170 15.12 17.46 25.52
CA ARG A 170 13.70 17.38 25.90
C ARG A 170 12.73 17.35 24.72
N GLN A 171 13.20 17.76 23.54
CA GLN A 171 12.41 17.84 22.32
C GLN A 171 12.79 16.73 21.33
N MET A 172 11.90 15.75 21.17
CA MET A 172 12.11 14.56 20.37
C MET A 172 11.83 14.83 18.90
N GLN A 173 12.81 14.50 18.06
CA GLN A 173 12.74 14.58 16.61
C GLN A 173 12.38 13.23 15.98
N TYR A 174 12.82 12.13 16.60
CA TYR A 174 12.70 10.77 16.09
C TYR A 174 12.09 9.84 17.15
N TRP A 175 11.21 8.96 16.70
CA TRP A 175 10.56 7.95 17.53
C TRP A 175 10.72 6.57 16.90
N ALA A 176 11.24 5.63 17.67
CA ALA A 176 11.24 4.22 17.32
C ALA A 176 9.84 3.65 17.56
N VAL A 177 9.27 2.98 16.56
CA VAL A 177 7.90 2.47 16.64
C VAL A 177 7.79 1.02 16.17
N GLY A 178 6.68 0.38 16.56
CA GLY A 178 6.37 -0.99 16.15
C GLY A 178 4.98 -1.43 16.60
N VAL A 179 4.59 -2.65 16.25
CA VAL A 179 3.27 -3.22 16.57
C VAL A 179 3.44 -4.44 17.47
N SER A 180 2.69 -4.49 18.57
CA SER A 180 2.63 -5.61 19.52
C SER A 180 4.00 -6.03 20.11
N CYS A 181 4.91 -5.07 20.29
CA CYS A 181 6.28 -5.31 20.77
C CYS A 181 6.74 -4.34 21.88
N CYS A 182 5.79 -3.87 22.69
CA CYS A 182 6.04 -3.02 23.84
C CYS A 182 5.01 -3.24 24.95
N SER A 183 5.38 -2.79 26.14
CA SER A 183 4.49 -2.60 27.29
C SER A 183 4.73 -1.20 27.87
N GLN A 184 4.05 -0.84 28.96
CA GLN A 184 4.37 0.42 29.65
C GLN A 184 5.79 0.35 30.22
N GLY A 185 6.72 1.13 29.67
CA GLY A 185 8.11 1.20 30.15
C GLY A 185 9.02 0.05 29.71
N ASP A 186 8.61 -0.78 28.74
CA ASP A 186 9.52 -1.70 28.03
C ASP A 186 9.22 -1.68 26.53
N PHE A 187 10.24 -1.92 25.72
CA PHE A 187 10.22 -1.82 24.26
C PHE A 187 11.23 -2.81 23.69
N TRP A 188 10.74 -3.78 22.92
CA TRP A 188 11.54 -4.84 22.31
C TRP A 188 11.26 -5.01 20.83
N CYS A 189 10.79 -3.95 20.17
CA CYS A 189 10.58 -3.96 18.72
C CYS A 189 11.92 -4.02 17.99
N ASP A 190 12.02 -4.93 17.02
CA ASP A 190 13.20 -5.12 16.16
C ASP A 190 14.50 -5.20 16.99
N ASP A 191 15.54 -4.44 16.62
CA ASP A 191 16.86 -4.51 17.24
C ASP A 191 17.03 -3.47 18.38
N ALA A 192 15.93 -2.93 18.93
CA ALA A 192 15.96 -1.82 19.89
C ALA A 192 16.68 -2.13 21.22
N LYS A 193 16.77 -3.40 21.62
CA LYS A 193 17.53 -3.84 22.81
C LYS A 193 19.03 -3.98 22.56
N ASP A 194 19.48 -3.98 21.30
CA ASP A 194 20.90 -4.03 20.98
C ASP A 194 21.50 -2.62 20.89
N SER A 195 22.44 -2.33 21.81
CA SER A 195 23.24 -1.11 21.82
C SER A 195 24.05 -0.86 20.53
N LYS A 196 24.28 -1.89 19.72
CA LYS A 196 25.02 -1.80 18.43
C LYS A 196 24.10 -1.48 17.26
N ALA A 197 22.78 -1.57 17.43
CA ALA A 197 21.83 -1.15 16.41
C ALA A 197 21.76 0.37 16.40
N GLN A 198 22.04 0.97 15.25
CA GLN A 198 22.11 2.43 15.04
C GLN A 198 21.39 2.82 13.74
N GLY A 199 20.67 1.89 13.13
CA GLY A 199 19.91 2.09 11.92
C GLY A 199 18.45 2.45 12.24
N GLY A 200 17.90 3.37 11.46
CA GLY A 200 16.49 3.70 11.47
C GLY A 200 15.92 3.60 10.07
N ILE A 201 14.84 2.85 9.91
CA ILE A 201 14.10 2.78 8.64
C ILE A 201 12.84 3.62 8.79
N VAL A 202 12.71 4.67 7.97
CA VAL A 202 11.64 5.66 8.10
C VAL A 202 10.32 5.06 7.66
N ILE A 203 9.29 5.19 8.49
CA ILE A 203 7.93 4.77 8.15
C ILE A 203 7.26 5.92 7.42
N PHE A 204 6.90 5.66 6.16
CA PHE A 204 6.12 6.58 5.36
C PHE A 204 4.63 6.47 5.70
N ASP A 205 3.97 7.62 5.72
CA ASP A 205 2.52 7.67 5.70
C ASP A 205 2.02 7.11 4.37
N ASN A 206 0.99 6.27 4.42
CA ASN A 206 0.32 5.81 3.21
C ASN A 206 -1.08 6.37 3.19
N GLU A 207 -1.26 7.39 2.34
CA GLU A 207 -2.56 7.97 2.00
C GLU A 207 -3.26 7.16 0.89
N GLY A 208 -3.05 5.84 0.91
CA GLY A 208 -3.66 4.90 -0.01
C GLY A 208 -5.18 4.89 0.10
N PHE A 209 -5.85 4.54 -0.99
CA PHE A 209 -7.31 4.43 -1.02
C PHE A 209 -7.85 3.19 -0.28
N PHE A 210 -7.05 2.14 -0.18
CA PHE A 210 -7.45 0.82 0.31
C PHE A 210 -6.68 0.38 1.56
N SER A 211 -5.48 0.90 1.77
CA SER A 211 -4.69 0.63 2.97
C SER A 211 -4.91 1.72 4.02
N GLY A 212 -5.11 1.32 5.27
CA GLY A 212 -5.20 2.25 6.38
C GLY A 212 -3.79 2.68 6.81
N SER A 213 -3.57 3.98 6.96
CA SER A 213 -2.32 4.46 7.53
C SER A 213 -2.19 4.05 9.00
N SER A 214 -1.09 3.37 9.32
CA SER A 214 -0.68 3.11 10.71
C SER A 214 -0.01 4.33 11.36
N PHE A 215 0.25 5.38 10.58
CA PHE A 215 0.98 6.56 11.01
C PHE A 215 0.23 7.31 12.13
N ASP A 216 -1.08 7.47 12.00
CA ASP A 216 -1.92 8.12 13.03
C ASP A 216 -1.89 7.35 14.36
N GLU A 217 -1.86 6.01 14.31
CA GLU A 217 -1.79 5.19 15.52
C GLU A 217 -0.43 5.27 16.20
N TYR A 218 0.67 5.36 15.44
CA TYR A 218 1.99 5.67 15.99
C TYR A 218 2.04 7.07 16.60
N GLN A 219 1.37 8.06 15.99
CA GLN A 219 1.28 9.40 16.54
C GLN A 219 0.55 9.41 17.89
N LYS A 220 -0.54 8.65 18.03
CA LYS A 220 -1.23 8.50 19.32
C LYS A 220 -0.35 7.83 20.38
N ALA A 221 0.44 6.82 19.99
CA ALA A 221 1.40 6.17 20.88
C ALA A 221 2.49 7.14 21.36
N ALA A 222 3.06 7.96 20.46
CA ALA A 222 4.06 8.96 20.80
C ALA A 222 3.49 10.06 21.72
N LYS A 223 2.30 10.59 21.40
CA LYS A 223 1.59 11.55 22.26
C LYS A 223 1.32 11.01 23.67
N LYS A 224 1.05 9.70 23.79
CA LYS A 224 0.88 9.05 25.09
C LYS A 224 2.21 9.00 25.87
N ALA A 225 3.33 8.70 25.20
CA ALA A 225 4.65 8.74 25.81
C ALA A 225 5.01 10.15 26.28
N GLU A 226 4.74 11.17 25.46
CA GLU A 226 4.93 12.59 25.81
C GLU A 226 4.20 12.97 27.09
N ALA A 227 2.92 12.63 27.20
CA ALA A 227 2.11 12.94 28.37
C ALA A 227 2.55 12.17 29.63
N THR A 228 3.02 10.93 29.47
CA THR A 228 3.40 10.05 30.60
C THR A 228 4.78 10.40 31.16
N HIS A 229 5.73 10.76 30.27
CA HIS A 229 7.14 10.98 30.63
C HIS A 229 7.57 12.44 30.56
N HIS A 230 6.63 13.38 30.39
CA HIS A 230 6.89 14.81 30.27
C HIS A 230 7.88 15.17 29.15
N LEU A 231 7.76 14.46 28.02
CA LEU A 231 8.56 14.73 26.82
C LEU A 231 7.83 15.73 25.91
N LEU A 232 8.60 16.40 25.06
CA LEU A 232 8.06 17.27 24.02
C LEU A 232 8.42 16.67 22.67
N SER A 233 7.50 16.65 21.71
CA SER A 233 7.84 16.37 20.31
C SER A 233 7.76 17.62 19.47
N VAL A 234 8.49 17.62 18.35
CA VAL A 234 8.22 18.57 17.27
C VAL A 234 6.87 18.31 16.62
N HIS A 235 6.36 19.28 15.85
CA HIS A 235 5.06 19.15 15.17
C HIS A 235 5.02 17.98 14.16
N HIS A 236 6.14 17.69 13.49
CA HIS A 236 6.26 16.58 12.53
C HIS A 236 7.49 15.73 12.89
N PRO A 237 7.39 14.88 13.91
CA PRO A 237 8.47 13.97 14.25
C PRO A 237 8.52 12.84 13.21
N MET A 238 9.70 12.25 13.03
CA MET A 238 9.83 11.07 12.18
C MET A 238 9.68 9.79 12.99
N TYR A 239 8.84 8.88 12.47
CA TYR A 239 8.70 7.54 12.99
C TYR A 239 9.61 6.58 12.23
N ILE A 240 10.35 5.78 12.97
CA ILE A 240 11.34 4.85 12.41
C ILE A 240 11.19 3.46 13.03
N ARG A 241 11.55 2.42 12.28
CA ARG A 241 11.83 1.10 12.83
C ARG A 241 13.32 0.98 13.08
N TRP A 242 13.69 0.57 14.29
CA TRP A 242 15.08 0.46 14.70
C TRP A 242 15.71 -0.83 14.18
N ALA A 243 16.89 -0.76 13.58
CA ALA A 243 17.56 -1.91 12.98
C ALA A 243 19.09 -1.78 13.04
N HIS A 244 19.80 -2.86 12.76
CA HIS A 244 21.23 -2.77 12.45
C HIS A 244 21.50 -2.02 11.15
N LYS A 245 22.63 -1.29 11.12
CA LYS A 245 23.15 -0.61 9.92
C LYS A 245 23.33 -1.54 8.71
N ASP A 246 23.62 -2.82 8.97
CA ASP A 246 23.83 -3.85 7.95
C ASP A 246 22.50 -4.42 7.42
N ASN A 247 21.37 -4.07 8.05
CA ASN A 247 20.03 -4.60 7.72
C ASN A 247 18.98 -3.50 7.55
N LEU A 248 19.37 -2.37 6.95
CA LEU A 248 18.46 -1.25 6.68
C LEU A 248 17.42 -1.55 5.59
N ASP A 249 17.57 -2.66 4.87
CA ASP A 249 16.62 -3.12 3.85
C ASP A 249 15.54 -4.04 4.42
N LYS A 250 15.57 -4.38 5.72
CA LYS A 250 14.62 -5.33 6.33
C LYS A 250 13.16 -4.96 6.06
N VAL A 251 12.79 -3.70 6.32
CA VAL A 251 11.40 -3.24 6.16
C VAL A 251 11.02 -3.19 4.67
N ALA A 252 11.92 -2.72 3.80
CA ALA A 252 11.68 -2.74 2.36
C ALA A 252 11.48 -4.18 1.84
N ASN A 253 12.27 -5.14 2.34
CA ASN A 253 12.15 -6.55 2.01
C ASN A 253 10.86 -7.18 2.55
N GLU A 254 10.41 -6.79 3.75
CA GLU A 254 9.10 -7.22 4.28
C GLU A 254 7.94 -6.77 3.38
N TYR A 255 8.02 -5.58 2.78
CA TYR A 255 7.04 -5.13 1.80
C TYR A 255 7.16 -5.90 0.47
N ASN A 256 8.39 -6.13 -0.01
CA ASN A 256 8.64 -6.90 -1.23
C ASN A 256 8.14 -8.35 -1.14
N MET A 257 8.25 -9.01 0.02
CA MET A 257 7.79 -10.40 0.17
C MET A 257 6.26 -10.53 0.28
N LYS A 258 5.57 -9.44 0.59
CA LYS A 258 4.11 -9.41 0.63
C LYS A 258 3.52 -9.16 -0.76
N ALA A 259 4.26 -8.50 -1.65
CA ALA A 259 3.94 -8.23 -3.04
C ALA A 259 3.91 -9.49 -3.92
#